data_AF-A0A815P2Z7-F1
#
_entry.id   AF-A0A815P2Z7-F1
#
_cell.length_a   1.000
_cell.length_b   1.000
_cell.length_c   1.000
_cell.angle_alpha   90.00
_cell.angle_beta   90.00
_cell.angle_gamma   90.00
#
_symmetry.space_group_name_H-M   'P 1'
#
loop_
_entity.id
_entity.type
_entity.pdbx_description
1 polymer ?
#
loop_
_entity_poly.entity_id
_entity_poly.type
_entity_poly.pdbx_seq_one_letter_code
_entity_poly.pdbx_strand_id
1 'polypeptide(L)'
;MFAPDTLERNPDIVGVMFIMTIDPSKTSTSITPFAMIDKHSALPQQQEILFTMHTVFRIVEITQTSSNSRLWEVQLTITDERDPQLYTLTNRIKEEIDGEGWDRMGKLMLKLGHFNQAEELYNELLKGASTDSDIAYIYHQLGWLKVDQGKYPEAVKFYEKSLEIKRKTLPEDDASLADTYGNIGVVYNNMGEYSKALEYYEKDITIKKISLPANHPSLAASYNNIGEVYENMGEYSKALE
;
A
#
# COMPACT_ATOMS: atom_id res chain seq x y z
N MET A 1 -22.88 -6.71 -25.63
CA MET A 1 -23.19 -6.46 -27.05
C MET A 1 -23.53 -4.98 -27.18
N PHE A 2 -22.68 -4.19 -27.84
CA PHE A 2 -22.97 -2.76 -28.08
C PHE A 2 -24.19 -2.64 -29.01
N ALA A 3 -25.10 -1.71 -28.72
CA ALA A 3 -26.23 -1.43 -29.61
C ALA A 3 -25.66 -0.91 -30.95
N PRO A 4 -26.07 -1.46 -32.11
CA PRO A 4 -25.52 -1.07 -33.43
C PRO A 4 -25.60 0.44 -33.73
N ASP A 5 -26.60 1.13 -33.16
CA ASP A 5 -27.00 2.49 -33.56
C ASP A 5 -26.12 3.63 -33.01
N THR A 6 -25.18 3.39 -32.08
CA THR A 6 -24.39 4.47 -31.46
C THR A 6 -23.19 4.93 -32.29
N LEU A 7 -22.56 4.04 -33.06
CA LEU A 7 -21.42 4.39 -33.92
C LEU A 7 -21.83 5.18 -35.17
N GLU A 8 -23.09 5.04 -35.60
CA GLU A 8 -23.62 5.74 -36.77
C GLU A 8 -23.97 7.22 -36.49
N ARG A 9 -24.26 7.59 -35.23
CA ARG A 9 -24.75 8.93 -34.87
C ARG A 9 -23.67 9.97 -34.60
N ASN A 10 -22.42 9.57 -34.36
CA ASN A 10 -21.33 10.50 -34.12
C ASN A 10 -20.08 10.07 -34.92
N PRO A 11 -19.64 10.84 -35.93
CA PRO A 11 -18.53 10.48 -36.82
C PRO A 11 -17.15 10.48 -36.14
N ASP A 12 -17.01 11.07 -34.96
CA ASP A 12 -15.72 11.17 -34.25
C ASP A 12 -15.44 9.96 -33.32
N ILE A 13 -16.42 9.07 -33.14
CA ILE A 13 -16.29 7.92 -32.23
C ILE A 13 -15.75 6.69 -32.97
N VAL A 14 -14.70 6.07 -32.46
CA VAL A 14 -14.22 4.77 -32.95
C VAL A 14 -14.60 3.69 -31.95
N GLY A 15 -15.21 2.61 -32.43
CA GLY A 15 -15.52 1.44 -31.62
C GLY A 15 -14.28 0.57 -31.50
N VAL A 16 -13.96 0.14 -30.28
CA VAL A 16 -12.93 -0.86 -30.03
C VAL A 16 -13.57 -2.04 -29.31
N MET A 17 -13.53 -3.21 -29.94
CA MET A 17 -13.97 -4.47 -29.39
C MET A 17 -12.75 -5.26 -28.94
N PHE A 18 -12.66 -5.52 -27.63
CA PHE A 18 -11.63 -6.39 -27.09
C PHE A 18 -12.13 -7.83 -27.10
N ILE A 19 -11.37 -8.71 -27.76
CA ILE A 19 -11.56 -10.16 -27.67
C ILE A 19 -10.43 -10.72 -26.83
N MET A 20 -10.77 -11.27 -25.67
CA MET A 20 -9.81 -11.84 -24.75
C MET A 20 -9.85 -13.36 -24.83
N THR A 21 -8.74 -13.98 -25.23
CA THR A 21 -8.57 -15.43 -25.22
C THR A 21 -7.81 -15.84 -23.97
N ILE A 22 -8.46 -16.64 -23.13
CA ILE A 22 -7.91 -17.15 -21.88
C ILE A 22 -7.60 -18.62 -22.06
N ASP A 23 -6.34 -18.99 -21.91
CA ASP A 23 -5.89 -20.38 -21.86
C ASP A 23 -5.47 -20.70 -20.41
N PRO A 24 -6.33 -21.40 -19.63
CA PRO A 24 -6.06 -21.71 -18.23
C PRO A 24 -4.79 -22.57 -18.02
N SER A 25 -4.30 -23.26 -19.06
CA SER A 25 -3.08 -24.07 -18.96
C SER A 25 -1.81 -23.23 -18.86
N LYS A 26 -1.87 -21.94 -19.24
CA LYS A 26 -0.75 -21.00 -19.20
C LYS A 26 -0.60 -20.26 -17.85
N THR A 27 -1.56 -20.41 -16.95
CA THR A 27 -1.61 -19.73 -15.64
C THR A 27 -1.47 -20.71 -14.47
N SER A 28 -0.97 -21.93 -14.75
CA SER A 28 -1.05 -23.10 -13.85
C SER A 28 0.23 -23.35 -13.03
N THR A 29 1.15 -22.40 -12.92
CA THR A 29 2.38 -22.58 -12.12
C THR A 29 2.43 -21.61 -10.94
N SER A 30 2.58 -22.17 -9.73
CA SER A 30 2.42 -21.51 -8.43
C SER A 30 3.49 -20.45 -8.07
N ILE A 31 4.11 -19.79 -9.05
CA ILE A 31 5.33 -18.99 -8.83
C ILE A 31 5.08 -17.48 -8.93
N THR A 32 3.89 -17.02 -9.34
CA THR A 32 3.51 -15.59 -9.22
C THR A 32 2.04 -15.38 -8.85
N PRO A 33 1.71 -14.51 -7.87
CA PRO A 33 0.34 -14.31 -7.38
C PRO A 33 -0.58 -13.48 -8.30
N PHE A 34 -0.17 -13.18 -9.55
CA PHE A 34 -0.74 -12.05 -10.32
C PHE A 34 -1.72 -12.44 -11.45
N ALA A 35 -2.02 -13.72 -11.64
CA ALA A 35 -3.09 -14.18 -12.53
C ALA A 35 -3.71 -15.49 -12.03
N MET A 36 -4.38 -15.42 -10.88
CA MET A 36 -5.12 -16.54 -10.32
C MET A 36 -6.53 -16.59 -10.93
N ILE A 37 -6.71 -17.42 -11.96
CA ILE A 37 -8.03 -17.71 -12.58
C ILE A 37 -8.66 -18.90 -11.86
N ASP A 38 -8.73 -18.84 -10.53
CA ASP A 38 -9.23 -19.94 -9.69
C ASP A 38 -10.41 -19.52 -8.82
N LYS A 39 -10.84 -18.24 -8.86
CA LYS A 39 -12.05 -17.77 -8.19
C LYS A 39 -13.08 -17.25 -9.18
N HIS A 40 -14.11 -18.07 -9.41
CA HIS A 40 -15.37 -17.62 -9.98
C HIS A 40 -16.08 -16.66 -8.99
N SER A 41 -16.78 -15.66 -9.53
CA SER A 41 -17.55 -14.62 -8.82
C SER A 41 -18.16 -15.07 -7.48
N ALA A 42 -18.13 -14.18 -6.48
CA ALA A 42 -18.90 -14.34 -5.24
C ALA A 42 -20.42 -14.26 -5.45
N LEU A 43 -20.88 -13.90 -6.65
CA LEU A 43 -22.28 -13.80 -7.04
C LEU A 43 -22.60 -14.88 -8.10
N PRO A 44 -23.41 -15.91 -7.76
CA PRO A 44 -23.66 -17.07 -8.64
C PRO A 44 -24.29 -16.77 -10.01
N GLN A 45 -24.73 -15.54 -10.25
CA GLN A 45 -25.48 -15.12 -11.45
C GLN A 45 -24.64 -14.31 -12.44
N GLN A 46 -23.38 -14.00 -12.12
CA GLN A 46 -22.50 -13.22 -13.00
C GLN A 46 -21.25 -14.04 -13.38
N GLN A 47 -20.95 -14.12 -14.67
CA GLN A 47 -19.68 -14.66 -15.16
C GLN A 47 -18.60 -13.58 -15.00
N GLU A 48 -18.13 -13.40 -13.77
CA GLU A 48 -17.00 -12.51 -13.49
C GLU A 48 -15.69 -13.32 -13.53
N ILE A 49 -14.68 -12.75 -14.20
CA ILE A 49 -13.30 -13.23 -14.16
C ILE A 49 -12.52 -12.16 -13.40
N LEU A 50 -11.98 -12.51 -12.23
CA LEU A 50 -11.18 -11.60 -11.45
C LEU A 50 -9.76 -11.56 -12.04
N PHE A 51 -9.41 -10.46 -12.70
CA PHE A 51 -8.03 -10.14 -13.01
C PHE A 51 -7.42 -9.39 -11.83
N THR A 52 -6.21 -9.75 -11.42
CA THR A 52 -5.50 -8.92 -10.43
C THR A 52 -5.04 -7.63 -11.10
N MET A 53 -4.74 -6.59 -10.32
CA MET A 53 -4.26 -5.27 -10.79
C MET A 53 -2.99 -5.31 -11.67
N HIS A 54 -2.38 -6.48 -11.89
CA HIS A 54 -1.11 -6.67 -12.57
C HIS A 54 -1.17 -7.70 -13.71
N THR A 55 -2.37 -8.10 -14.17
CA THR A 55 -2.48 -9.03 -15.31
C THR A 55 -2.07 -8.33 -16.61
N VAL A 56 -0.98 -8.79 -17.22
CA VAL A 56 -0.47 -8.25 -18.49
C VAL A 56 -1.00 -9.06 -19.67
N PHE A 57 -1.75 -8.40 -20.53
CA PHE A 57 -2.22 -8.96 -21.80
C PHE A 57 -1.29 -8.56 -22.93
N ARG A 58 -0.97 -9.52 -23.80
CA ARG A 58 -0.29 -9.24 -25.06
C ARG A 58 -1.35 -8.99 -26.13
N ILE A 59 -1.23 -7.86 -26.83
CA ILE A 59 -1.96 -7.63 -28.08
C ILE A 59 -1.39 -8.60 -29.11
N VAL A 60 -2.23 -9.54 -29.55
CA VAL A 60 -1.89 -10.52 -30.58
C VAL A 60 -2.10 -9.91 -31.95
N GLU A 61 -3.26 -9.28 -32.15
CA GLU A 61 -3.67 -8.75 -33.43
C GLU A 61 -4.58 -7.53 -33.23
N ILE A 62 -4.48 -6.57 -34.14
CA ILE A 62 -5.43 -5.46 -34.26
C ILE A 62 -5.94 -5.49 -35.69
N THR A 63 -7.21 -5.78 -35.86
CA THR A 63 -7.86 -5.81 -37.18
C THR A 63 -9.05 -4.87 -37.23
N GLN A 64 -9.33 -4.37 -38.42
CA GLN A 64 -10.51 -3.54 -38.68
C GLN A 64 -11.58 -4.46 -39.26
N THR A 65 -12.79 -4.43 -38.73
CA THR A 65 -13.82 -5.37 -39.19
C THR A 65 -14.24 -5.05 -40.62
N SER A 66 -14.38 -6.08 -41.45
CA SER A 66 -14.77 -5.91 -42.85
C SER A 66 -16.18 -5.32 -43.02
N SER A 67 -17.02 -5.44 -41.99
CA SER A 67 -18.37 -4.91 -41.94
C SER A 67 -18.45 -3.45 -41.47
N ASN A 68 -17.42 -2.93 -40.77
CA ASN A 68 -17.42 -1.55 -40.30
C ASN A 68 -15.98 -1.01 -40.14
N SER A 69 -15.59 -0.09 -41.02
CA SER A 69 -14.29 0.60 -40.98
C SER A 69 -14.07 1.46 -39.72
N ARG A 70 -15.06 1.58 -38.83
CA ARG A 70 -14.93 2.32 -37.58
C ARG A 70 -14.98 1.42 -36.35
N LEU A 71 -14.96 0.11 -36.55
CA LEU A 71 -14.87 -0.89 -35.50
C LEU A 71 -13.54 -1.63 -35.61
N TRP A 72 -12.74 -1.53 -34.57
CA TRP A 72 -11.47 -2.25 -34.43
C TRP A 72 -11.64 -3.41 -33.48
N GLU A 73 -11.20 -4.58 -33.90
CA GLU A 73 -11.06 -5.75 -33.08
C GLU A 73 -9.62 -5.83 -32.57
N VAL A 74 -9.47 -5.89 -31.25
CA VAL A 74 -8.18 -6.05 -30.59
C VAL A 74 -8.19 -7.41 -29.90
N GLN A 75 -7.38 -8.32 -30.41
CA GLN A 75 -7.21 -9.65 -29.85
C GLN A 75 -6.14 -9.64 -28.78
N LEU A 76 -6.52 -10.04 -27.57
CA LEU A 76 -5.66 -10.10 -26.40
C LEU A 76 -5.47 -11.56 -25.95
N THR A 77 -4.25 -11.93 -25.60
CA THR A 77 -3.95 -13.20 -24.92
C THR A 77 -3.32 -12.92 -23.57
N ILE A 78 -3.60 -13.79 -22.60
CA ILE A 78 -2.78 -13.87 -21.39
C ILE A 78 -1.39 -14.33 -21.81
N THR A 79 -0.38 -13.65 -21.28
CA THR A 79 1.03 -13.94 -21.56
C THR A 79 1.52 -15.05 -20.63
N ASP A 80 2.31 -16.02 -21.14
CA ASP A 80 2.89 -17.10 -20.34
C ASP A 80 3.88 -16.53 -19.32
N GLU A 81 3.85 -17.06 -18.10
CA GLU A 81 4.70 -16.65 -16.96
C GLU A 81 6.20 -16.81 -17.22
N ARG A 82 6.58 -17.59 -18.24
CA ARG A 82 7.98 -17.84 -18.65
C ARG A 82 8.43 -16.97 -19.81
N ASP A 83 7.61 -16.03 -20.27
CA ASP A 83 7.98 -15.13 -21.36
C ASP A 83 9.12 -14.19 -20.93
N PRO A 84 10.34 -14.30 -21.51
CA PRO A 84 11.49 -13.51 -21.09
C PRO A 84 11.29 -12.01 -21.33
N GLN A 85 10.54 -11.62 -22.37
CA GLN A 85 10.27 -10.22 -22.67
C GLN A 85 9.29 -9.64 -21.67
N LEU A 86 8.33 -10.44 -21.19
CA LEU A 86 7.42 -10.05 -20.11
C LEU A 86 8.15 -9.91 -18.79
N TYR A 87 9.07 -10.83 -18.46
CA TYR A 87 9.91 -10.72 -17.27
C TYR A 87 10.73 -9.43 -17.29
N THR A 88 11.37 -9.11 -18.43
CA THR A 88 12.11 -7.86 -18.61
C THR A 88 11.22 -6.63 -18.52
N LEU A 89 10.05 -6.62 -19.16
CA LEU A 89 9.12 -5.49 -19.11
C LEU A 89 8.58 -5.27 -17.69
N THR A 90 8.26 -6.35 -16.98
CA THR A 90 7.78 -6.30 -15.60
C THR A 90 8.85 -5.78 -14.66
N ASN A 91 10.10 -6.22 -14.81
CA ASN A 91 11.22 -5.70 -14.02
C ASN A 91 11.51 -4.24 -14.36
N ARG A 92 11.41 -3.86 -15.63
CA ARG A 92 11.57 -2.47 -16.04
C ARG A 92 10.45 -1.56 -15.53
N ILE A 93 9.21 -2.03 -15.51
CA ILE A 93 8.09 -1.34 -14.86
C ILE A 93 8.32 -1.28 -13.34
N LYS A 94 8.83 -2.33 -12.71
CA LYS A 94 9.22 -2.28 -11.28
C LYS A 94 10.35 -1.29 -11.01
N GLU A 95 11.30 -1.13 -11.92
CA GLU A 95 12.39 -0.15 -11.85
C GLU A 95 11.88 1.28 -12.13
N GLU A 96 10.94 1.46 -13.07
CA GLU A 96 10.32 2.75 -13.41
C GLU A 96 9.32 3.20 -12.33
N ILE A 97 8.77 2.27 -11.55
CA ILE A 97 7.92 2.54 -10.37
C ILE A 97 8.75 2.31 -9.09
N ASP A 98 9.80 3.09 -8.93
CA ASP A 98 10.61 3.17 -7.71
C ASP A 98 9.72 3.19 -6.44
N GLY A 99 10.24 2.66 -5.31
CA GLY A 99 9.52 2.06 -4.17
C GLY A 99 8.30 2.80 -3.59
N GLU A 100 8.10 4.07 -3.92
CA GLU A 100 6.87 4.83 -3.69
C GLU A 100 5.61 4.17 -4.27
N GLY A 101 5.67 3.46 -5.39
CA GLY A 101 4.46 2.87 -5.99
C GLY A 101 3.84 1.77 -5.14
N TRP A 102 4.68 0.83 -4.68
CA TRP A 102 4.25 -0.24 -3.77
C TRP A 102 3.86 0.31 -2.40
N ASP A 103 4.56 1.33 -1.92
CA ASP A 103 4.18 2.01 -0.69
C ASP A 103 2.81 2.70 -0.79
N ARG A 104 2.54 3.43 -1.88
CA ARG A 104 1.23 4.06 -2.14
C ARG A 104 0.13 3.01 -2.21
N MET A 105 0.40 1.86 -2.82
CA MET A 105 -0.53 0.73 -2.87
C MET A 105 -0.80 0.17 -1.48
N GLY A 106 0.24 -0.05 -0.66
CA GLY A 106 0.09 -0.48 0.73
C GLY A 106 -0.74 0.49 1.55
N LYS A 107 -0.45 1.80 1.46
CA LYS A 107 -1.22 2.87 2.12
C LYS A 107 -2.68 2.93 1.63
N LEU A 108 -2.93 2.70 0.35
CA LEU A 108 -4.29 2.63 -0.19
C LEU A 108 -5.04 1.41 0.34
N MET A 109 -4.40 0.24 0.36
CA MET A 109 -4.98 -0.98 0.94
C MET A 109 -5.36 -0.78 2.41
N LEU A 110 -4.51 -0.11 3.20
CA LEU A 110 -4.83 0.27 4.59
C LEU A 110 -6.10 1.14 4.66
N LYS A 111 -6.16 2.22 3.87
CA LYS A 111 -7.31 3.13 3.82
C LYS A 111 -8.62 2.46 3.40
N LEU A 112 -8.53 1.45 2.54
CA LEU A 112 -9.68 0.67 2.06
C LEU A 112 -10.03 -0.51 2.98
N GLY A 113 -9.30 -0.72 4.07
CA GLY A 113 -9.54 -1.80 5.03
C GLY A 113 -9.04 -3.17 4.56
N HIS A 114 -8.24 -3.23 3.50
CA HIS A 114 -7.63 -4.45 2.97
C HIS A 114 -6.37 -4.86 3.75
N PHE A 115 -6.51 -5.02 5.07
CA PHE A 115 -5.38 -5.18 5.98
C PHE A 115 -4.53 -6.43 5.70
N ASN A 116 -5.14 -7.57 5.37
CA ASN A 116 -4.39 -8.80 5.07
C ASN A 116 -3.52 -8.65 3.81
N GLN A 117 -4.04 -7.98 2.78
CA GLN A 117 -3.32 -7.74 1.54
C GLN A 117 -2.18 -6.74 1.74
N ALA A 118 -2.40 -5.69 2.55
CA ALA A 118 -1.35 -4.77 2.95
C ALA A 118 -0.25 -5.49 3.75
N GLU A 119 -0.62 -6.42 4.64
CA GLU A 119 0.33 -7.22 5.42
C GLU A 119 1.18 -8.13 4.53
N GLU A 120 0.56 -8.86 3.59
CA GLU A 120 1.26 -9.69 2.63
C GLU A 120 2.24 -8.85 1.79
N LEU A 121 1.80 -7.69 1.28
CA LEU A 121 2.64 -6.79 0.51
C LEU A 121 3.86 -6.30 1.30
N TYR A 122 3.66 -5.78 2.51
CA TYR A 122 4.77 -5.29 3.32
C TYR A 122 5.74 -6.40 3.74
N ASN A 123 5.25 -7.63 3.96
CA ASN A 123 6.12 -8.78 4.21
C ASN A 123 6.95 -9.19 2.98
N GLU A 124 6.39 -9.10 1.77
CA GLU A 124 7.15 -9.35 0.54
C GLU A 124 8.19 -8.24 0.30
N LEU A 125 7.83 -6.97 0.51
CA LEU A 125 8.79 -5.86 0.47
C LEU A 125 9.91 -6.06 1.48
N LEU A 126 9.61 -6.56 2.68
CA LEU A 126 10.61 -6.82 3.71
C LEU A 126 11.63 -7.89 3.29
N LYS A 127 11.21 -8.91 2.54
CA LYS A 127 12.12 -9.95 2.01
C LYS A 127 13.05 -9.42 0.92
N GLY A 128 12.58 -8.44 0.14
CA GLY A 128 13.34 -7.83 -0.95
C GLY A 128 14.13 -6.58 -0.55
N ALA A 129 13.98 -6.09 0.68
CA ALA A 129 14.63 -4.87 1.15
C ALA A 129 16.15 -5.04 1.23
N SER A 130 16.88 -4.11 0.61
CA SER A 130 18.34 -4.13 0.54
C SER A 130 19.03 -3.15 1.48
N THR A 131 18.31 -2.17 2.02
CA THR A 131 18.89 -1.16 2.92
C THR A 131 18.23 -1.16 4.29
N ASP A 132 18.99 -0.80 5.32
CA ASP A 132 18.47 -0.63 6.68
C ASP A 132 17.36 0.44 6.72
N SER A 133 17.44 1.47 5.88
CA SER A 133 16.40 2.50 5.77
C SER A 133 15.08 1.89 5.28
N ASP A 134 15.12 1.06 4.23
CA ASP A 134 13.93 0.38 3.70
C ASP A 134 13.33 -0.56 4.73
N ILE A 135 14.17 -1.36 5.41
CA ILE A 135 13.72 -2.29 6.45
C ILE A 135 13.05 -1.53 7.60
N ALA A 136 13.68 -0.44 8.07
CA ALA A 136 13.12 0.39 9.13
C ALA A 136 11.78 1.01 8.71
N TYR A 137 11.67 1.47 7.46
CA TYR A 137 10.44 2.00 6.90
C TYR A 137 9.33 0.95 6.84
N ILE A 138 9.63 -0.24 6.30
CA ILE A 138 8.64 -1.32 6.17
C ILE A 138 8.15 -1.77 7.55
N TYR A 139 9.04 -1.89 8.54
CA TYR A 139 8.61 -2.16 9.92
C TYR A 139 7.72 -1.04 10.48
N HIS A 140 8.01 0.22 10.19
CA HIS A 140 7.15 1.32 10.59
C HIS A 140 5.74 1.18 9.97
N GLN A 141 5.65 0.83 8.68
CA GLN A 141 4.37 0.62 8.00
C GLN A 141 3.59 -0.59 8.54
N LEU A 142 4.28 -1.69 8.88
CA LEU A 142 3.67 -2.83 9.58
C LEU A 142 3.18 -2.44 10.98
N GLY A 143 3.88 -1.54 11.67
CA GLY A 143 3.40 -0.95 12.93
C GLY A 143 2.05 -0.25 12.75
N TRP A 144 1.94 0.64 11.76
CA TRP A 144 0.70 1.33 11.40
C TRP A 144 -0.44 0.36 11.08
N LEU A 145 -0.18 -0.61 10.21
CA LEU A 145 -1.13 -1.68 9.87
C LEU A 145 -1.70 -2.35 11.14
N LYS A 146 -0.84 -2.67 12.11
CA LYS A 146 -1.27 -3.34 13.34
C LYS A 146 -2.08 -2.42 14.26
N VAL A 147 -1.81 -1.11 14.25
CA VAL A 147 -2.66 -0.12 14.92
C VAL A 147 -4.06 -0.12 14.30
N ASP A 148 -4.17 -0.07 12.98
CA ASP A 148 -5.47 -0.08 12.27
C ASP A 148 -6.25 -1.39 12.49
N GLN A 149 -5.54 -2.52 12.66
CA GLN A 149 -6.13 -3.81 13.03
C GLN A 149 -6.52 -3.89 14.54
N GLY A 150 -6.19 -2.90 15.37
CA GLY A 150 -6.36 -2.93 16.82
C GLY A 150 -5.41 -3.88 17.56
N LYS A 151 -4.36 -4.38 16.89
CA LYS A 151 -3.36 -5.32 17.44
C LYS A 151 -2.19 -4.57 18.06
N TYR A 152 -2.47 -3.79 19.10
CA TYR A 152 -1.50 -2.86 19.70
C TYR A 152 -0.18 -3.50 20.16
N PRO A 153 -0.14 -4.68 20.82
CA PRO A 153 1.14 -5.29 21.21
C PRO A 153 2.02 -5.70 20.02
N GLU A 154 1.43 -6.04 18.87
CA GLU A 154 2.18 -6.30 17.64
C GLU A 154 2.69 -5.00 17.03
N ALA A 155 1.88 -3.93 17.06
CA ALA A 155 2.28 -2.62 16.58
C ALA A 155 3.53 -2.09 17.31
N VAL A 156 3.55 -2.19 18.64
CA VAL A 156 4.73 -1.80 19.46
C VAL A 156 5.97 -2.56 19.00
N LYS A 157 5.90 -3.89 18.83
CA LYS A 157 7.04 -4.70 18.38
C LYS A 157 7.59 -4.24 17.02
N PHE A 158 6.72 -3.88 16.10
CA PHE A 158 7.15 -3.41 14.78
C PHE A 158 7.78 -2.01 14.85
N TYR A 159 7.20 -1.09 15.63
CA TYR A 159 7.82 0.21 15.85
C TYR A 159 9.15 0.12 16.59
N GLU A 160 9.29 -0.77 17.57
CA GLU A 160 10.56 -1.02 18.27
C GLU A 160 11.64 -1.56 17.33
N LYS A 161 11.30 -2.47 16.42
CA LYS A 161 12.23 -2.94 15.37
C LYS A 161 12.66 -1.80 14.44
N SER A 162 11.71 -0.96 14.00
CA SER A 162 12.01 0.22 13.19
C SER A 162 12.94 1.18 13.93
N LEU A 163 12.63 1.46 15.20
CA LEU A 163 13.41 2.33 16.07
C LEU A 163 14.83 1.80 16.31
N GLU A 164 14.98 0.50 16.53
CA GLU A 164 16.28 -0.14 16.73
C GLU A 164 17.20 0.10 15.53
N ILE A 165 16.67 -0.04 14.31
CA ILE A 165 17.43 0.18 13.09
C ILE A 165 17.76 1.67 12.94
N LYS A 166 16.76 2.55 13.05
CA LYS A 166 16.97 4.01 12.95
C LYS A 166 18.02 4.52 13.94
N ARG A 167 18.03 4.02 15.18
CA ARG A 167 19.03 4.40 16.21
C ARG A 167 20.45 3.97 15.87
N LYS A 168 20.62 2.94 15.03
CA LYS A 168 21.94 2.48 14.57
C LYS A 168 22.43 3.26 13.36
N THR A 169 21.52 3.81 12.56
CA THR A 169 21.83 4.39 11.24
C THR A 169 21.72 5.91 11.19
N LEU A 170 20.98 6.53 12.11
CA LEU A 170 20.70 7.96 12.13
C LEU A 170 21.30 8.66 13.36
N PRO A 171 21.55 9.99 13.27
CA PRO A 171 21.89 10.81 14.43
C PRO A 171 20.82 10.72 15.53
N GLU A 172 21.23 10.88 16.80
CA GLU A 172 20.30 10.79 17.94
C GLU A 172 19.21 11.88 17.93
N ASP A 173 19.46 13.00 17.28
CA ASP A 173 18.53 14.12 17.12
C ASP A 173 17.71 14.04 15.82
N ASP A 174 17.78 12.95 15.06
CA ASP A 174 17.01 12.82 13.82
C ASP A 174 15.49 12.84 14.07
N ALA A 175 14.77 13.73 13.38
CA ALA A 175 13.33 13.92 13.56
C ALA A 175 12.52 12.64 13.30
N SER A 176 13.01 11.71 12.47
CA SER A 176 12.31 10.45 12.19
C SER A 176 12.38 9.45 13.35
N LEU A 177 13.32 9.61 14.30
CA LEU A 177 13.31 8.89 15.57
C LEU A 177 12.16 9.36 16.44
N ALA A 178 11.95 10.68 16.48
CA ALA A 178 10.88 11.32 17.22
C ALA A 178 9.50 10.83 16.77
N ASP A 179 9.28 10.78 15.46
CA ASP A 179 8.02 10.27 14.90
C ASP A 179 7.75 8.80 15.29
N THR A 180 8.78 7.94 15.32
CA THR A 180 8.61 6.56 15.80
C THR A 180 8.29 6.51 17.30
N TYR A 181 8.94 7.33 18.13
CA TYR A 181 8.60 7.44 19.56
C TYR A 181 7.16 7.91 19.76
N GLY A 182 6.73 8.95 19.04
CA GLY A 182 5.36 9.45 19.08
C GLY A 182 4.34 8.40 18.70
N ASN A 183 4.61 7.62 17.64
CA ASN A 183 3.72 6.53 17.24
C ASN A 183 3.62 5.42 18.31
N ILE A 184 4.72 5.06 18.97
CA ILE A 184 4.67 4.14 20.13
C ILE A 184 3.83 4.73 21.27
N GLY A 185 3.97 6.04 21.52
CA GLY A 185 3.16 6.77 22.49
C GLY A 185 1.65 6.66 22.19
N VAL A 186 1.25 6.82 20.93
CA VAL A 186 -0.13 6.63 20.47
C VAL A 186 -0.61 5.21 20.78
N VAL A 187 0.21 4.20 20.49
CA VAL A 187 -0.17 2.80 20.75
C VAL A 187 -0.39 2.55 22.25
N TYR A 188 0.49 3.07 23.12
CA TYR A 188 0.31 2.92 24.57
C TYR A 188 -0.91 3.70 25.08
N ASN A 189 -1.21 4.88 24.54
CA ASN A 189 -2.43 5.61 24.87
C ASN A 189 -3.67 4.77 24.54
N ASN A 190 -3.72 4.19 23.35
CA ASN A 190 -4.81 3.31 22.91
C ASN A 190 -4.96 2.04 23.76
N MET A 191 -3.88 1.59 24.42
CA MET A 191 -3.89 0.47 25.36
C MET A 191 -4.32 0.88 26.78
N GLY A 192 -4.50 2.18 27.07
CA GLY A 192 -4.73 2.69 28.42
C GLY A 192 -3.48 2.73 29.29
N GLU A 193 -2.30 2.53 28.71
CA GLU A 193 -0.99 2.51 29.38
C GLU A 193 -0.40 3.93 29.42
N TYR A 194 -1.14 4.86 30.02
CA TYR A 194 -0.89 6.30 29.92
C TYR A 194 0.51 6.73 30.38
N SER A 195 1.03 6.14 31.46
CA SER A 195 2.39 6.47 31.94
C SER A 195 3.46 6.14 30.90
N LYS A 196 3.32 5.04 30.16
CA LYS A 196 4.23 4.70 29.07
C LYS A 196 4.04 5.64 27.89
N ALA A 197 2.79 5.97 27.55
CA ALA A 197 2.50 6.92 26.48
C ALA A 197 3.22 8.27 26.70
N LEU A 198 3.14 8.81 27.92
CA LEU A 198 3.84 10.04 28.31
C LEU A 198 5.36 9.92 28.19
N GLU A 199 5.96 8.82 28.68
CA GLU A 199 7.42 8.60 28.56
C GLU A 199 7.88 8.62 27.09
N TYR A 200 7.09 8.02 26.20
CA TYR A 200 7.39 8.00 24.76
C TYR A 200 7.19 9.37 24.10
N TYR A 201 6.15 10.13 24.47
CA TYR A 201 5.95 11.49 23.98
C TYR A 201 7.01 12.48 24.48
N GLU A 202 7.54 12.30 25.69
CA GLU A 202 8.65 13.11 26.20
C GLU A 202 9.91 12.91 25.35
N LYS A 203 10.21 11.67 24.93
CA LYS A 203 11.33 11.38 24.01
C LYS A 203 11.10 12.03 22.64
N ASP A 204 9.88 11.92 22.11
CA ASP A 204 9.47 12.56 20.85
C ASP A 204 9.70 14.08 20.89
N ILE A 205 9.16 14.77 21.89
CA ILE A 205 9.30 16.23 22.04
C ILE A 205 10.75 16.64 22.24
N THR A 206 11.51 15.88 23.02
CA THR A 206 12.94 16.19 23.29
C THR A 206 13.72 16.25 21.98
N ILE A 207 13.52 15.27 21.09
CA ILE A 207 14.19 15.24 19.78
C ILE A 207 13.65 16.35 18.87
N LYS A 208 12.32 16.52 18.78
CA LYS A 208 11.71 17.56 17.92
C LYS A 208 12.14 18.97 18.29
N LYS A 209 12.36 19.26 19.58
CA LYS A 209 12.85 20.57 20.03
C LYS A 209 14.29 20.88 19.58
N ILE A 210 15.09 19.85 19.32
CA ILE A 210 16.47 20.00 18.86
C ILE A 210 16.50 20.08 17.34
N SER A 211 15.72 19.24 16.66
CA SER A 211 15.77 19.09 15.19
C SER A 211 14.88 20.03 14.40
N LEU A 212 13.85 20.61 15.03
CA LEU A 212 12.85 21.42 14.34
C LEU A 212 12.79 22.84 14.92
N PRO A 213 12.38 23.84 14.10
CA PRO A 213 12.05 25.17 14.60
C PRO A 213 10.98 25.11 15.70
N ALA A 214 11.05 26.00 16.68
CA ALA A 214 10.11 26.02 17.81
C ALA A 214 8.63 26.19 17.41
N ASN A 215 8.35 26.73 16.23
CA ASN A 215 7.01 26.91 15.67
C ASN A 215 6.59 25.78 14.69
N HIS A 216 7.34 24.68 14.62
CA HIS A 216 7.04 23.59 13.71
C HIS A 216 5.73 22.87 14.11
N PRO A 217 4.79 22.63 13.17
CA PRO A 217 3.50 22.00 13.49
C PRO A 217 3.61 20.64 14.19
N SER A 218 4.65 19.87 13.93
CA SER A 218 4.88 18.57 14.59
C SER A 218 5.06 18.67 16.10
N LEU A 219 5.57 19.79 16.63
CA LEU A 219 5.63 20.01 18.08
C LEU A 219 4.22 20.16 18.66
N ALA A 220 3.36 20.94 17.99
CA ALA A 220 1.96 21.10 18.41
C ALA A 220 1.20 19.77 18.39
N ALA A 221 1.44 18.92 17.39
CA ALA A 221 0.87 17.57 17.34
C ALA A 221 1.30 16.71 18.55
N SER A 222 2.58 16.72 18.91
CA SER A 222 3.07 15.99 20.08
C SER A 222 2.48 16.51 21.40
N TYR A 223 2.34 17.83 21.55
CA TYR A 223 1.67 18.42 22.72
C TYR A 223 0.19 18.05 22.80
N ASN A 224 -0.53 18.09 21.68
CA ASN A 224 -1.93 17.65 21.64
C ASN A 224 -2.08 16.19 22.05
N ASN A 225 -1.17 15.31 21.62
CA ASN A 225 -1.20 13.90 22.01
C ASN A 225 -0.97 13.70 23.52
N ILE A 226 -0.12 14.52 24.16
CA ILE A 226 0.03 14.53 25.62
C ILE A 226 -1.25 15.03 26.30
N GLY A 227 -1.85 16.08 25.77
CA GLY A 227 -3.14 16.60 26.24
C GLY A 227 -4.23 15.52 26.20
N GLU A 228 -4.31 14.77 25.10
CA GLU A 228 -5.23 13.63 24.94
C GLU A 228 -4.98 12.53 25.99
N VAL A 229 -3.70 12.22 26.29
CA VAL A 229 -3.39 11.26 27.37
C VAL A 229 -3.92 11.76 28.72
N TYR A 230 -3.71 13.03 29.05
CA TYR A 230 -4.22 13.59 30.30
C TYR A 230 -5.75 13.67 30.32
N GLU A 231 -6.39 13.96 29.20
CA GLU A 231 -7.86 13.91 29.06
C GLU A 231 -8.38 12.48 29.33
N ASN A 232 -7.74 11.47 28.74
CA ASN A 232 -8.06 10.05 28.95
C ASN A 232 -7.83 9.59 30.41
N MET A 233 -6.92 10.25 31.14
CA MET A 233 -6.71 10.07 32.58
C MET A 233 -7.73 10.82 33.45
N GLY A 234 -8.53 11.71 32.88
CA GLY A 234 -9.41 12.62 33.62
C GLY A 234 -8.69 13.82 34.27
N GLU A 235 -7.44 14.07 33.91
CA GLU A 235 -6.60 15.15 34.43
C GLU A 235 -6.74 16.41 33.56
N TYR A 236 -7.96 16.93 33.45
CA TYR A 236 -8.30 18.04 32.54
C TYR A 236 -7.47 19.31 32.75
N SER A 237 -7.04 19.59 33.98
CA SER A 237 -6.17 20.73 34.27
C SER A 237 -4.80 20.61 33.59
N LYS A 238 -4.23 19.40 33.54
CA LYS A 238 -2.96 19.13 32.85
C LYS A 238 -3.14 19.05 31.34
N ALA A 239 -4.31 18.60 30.87
CA ALA A 239 -4.60 18.56 29.45
C ALA A 239 -4.69 19.97 28.81
N LEU A 240 -5.04 20.98 29.59
CA LEU A 240 -5.18 22.37 29.14
C LEU A 240 -3.86 23.17 29.19
N GLU A 241 -2.88 22.72 29.96
CA GLU A 241 -1.57 23.37 30.14
C GLU A 241 -0.66 23.20 28.92
#